data_AF-A0A542EH52-F1
#
_entry.id   AF-A0A542EH52-F1
#
_cell.length_a   1.000
_cell.length_b   1.000
_cell.length_c   1.000
_cell.angle_alpha   90.00
_cell.angle_beta   90.00
_cell.angle_gamma   90.00
#
_symmetry.space_group_name_H-M   'P 1'
#
loop_
_entity.id
_entity.type
_entity.pdbx_description
1 polymer ?
#
loop_
_entity_poly.entity_id
_entity_poly.type
_entity_poly.pdbx_seq_one_letter_code
_entity_poly.pdbx_strand_id
1 'polypeptide(L)'
;MSSRRPGFAPGTSLLLPADLIDYVVDFAQFSQDTGFEGSELVSSPVLSTPLPPVGTTARQWPAEMLWHPLAWLPERLAEPMTFEGQLEPIDGWLMRVGFEMQETGCYDPETGTWFDILDYLGIDAEADRERLLSWKSGDPDEVLDDFDLDDLIFQIDDPEWSLDAAITMLEPVQLIARGRTGEQLREIVSDAIISPELSFEDKVSLLVMTCALGQWLVGDDAEMSSYFERTSTQLRDVDEERLSDVGSPATRLAETFAGFVVDAEPVEREMKDQFDSARKAAGLENSPLGWDTDLPASS
;
A
#
# COMPACT_ATOMS: atom_id res chain seq x y z
N MET A 1 -18.32 -16.19 -9.71
CA MET A 1 -16.87 -15.92 -9.74
C MET A 1 -16.34 -16.32 -8.38
N SER A 2 -15.44 -17.30 -8.33
CA SER A 2 -14.77 -17.63 -7.08
C SER A 2 -13.86 -16.46 -6.69
N SER A 3 -13.88 -16.11 -5.41
CA SER A 3 -12.99 -15.12 -4.80
C SER A 3 -12.07 -15.86 -3.83
N ARG A 4 -10.75 -15.67 -3.92
CA ARG A 4 -9.80 -16.29 -2.99
C ARG A 4 -9.35 -15.30 -1.92
N ARG A 5 -9.07 -15.83 -0.73
CA ARG A 5 -8.42 -15.09 0.35
C ARG A 5 -6.95 -15.47 0.41
N PRO A 6 -6.10 -14.45 0.31
CA PRO A 6 -5.28 -14.02 1.43
C PRO A 6 -5.55 -12.53 1.75
N GLY A 7 -6.69 -11.99 1.30
CA GLY A 7 -6.94 -10.55 1.27
C GLY A 7 -7.19 -9.88 2.61
N PHE A 8 -7.07 -8.55 2.57
CA PHE A 8 -7.24 -7.60 3.65
C PHE A 8 -8.55 -7.80 4.43
N ALA A 9 -8.66 -7.16 5.59
CA ALA A 9 -9.92 -7.11 6.33
C ALA A 9 -11.05 -6.53 5.44
N PRO A 10 -12.30 -7.03 5.57
CA PRO A 10 -13.45 -6.41 4.92
C PRO A 10 -13.54 -4.92 5.25
N GLY A 11 -13.76 -4.08 4.24
CA GLY A 11 -13.78 -2.62 4.35
C GLY A 11 -12.43 -1.95 4.06
N THR A 12 -11.35 -2.71 3.85
CA THR A 12 -10.04 -2.13 3.52
C THR A 12 -9.98 -1.71 2.06
N SER A 13 -9.74 -0.42 1.83
CA SER A 13 -9.44 0.11 0.50
C SER A 13 -8.05 -0.36 0.03
N LEU A 14 -7.90 -0.61 -1.27
CA LEU A 14 -6.59 -0.92 -1.84
C LEU A 14 -5.70 0.33 -1.89
N LEU A 15 -6.33 1.51 -2.01
CA LEU A 15 -5.65 2.81 -1.93
C LEU A 15 -5.73 3.34 -0.50
N LEU A 16 -4.66 3.97 -0.02
CA LEU A 16 -4.54 4.51 1.34
C LEU A 16 -4.77 3.44 2.42
N PRO A 17 -3.73 2.67 2.82
CA PRO A 17 -3.84 1.69 3.88
C PRO A 17 -4.36 2.34 5.15
N ALA A 18 -5.31 1.66 5.80
CA ALA A 18 -5.95 2.16 7.01
C ALA A 18 -5.02 2.10 8.23
N ASP A 19 -4.19 1.06 8.30
CA ASP A 19 -3.33 0.76 9.44
C ASP A 19 -1.93 0.32 8.96
N LEU A 20 -0.90 0.92 9.55
CA LEU A 20 0.51 0.73 9.23
C LEU A 20 1.02 -0.63 9.72
N ILE A 21 0.52 -1.10 10.86
CA ILE A 21 0.92 -2.41 11.40
C ILE A 21 0.35 -3.50 10.51
N ASP A 22 -0.93 -3.40 10.13
CA ASP A 22 -1.55 -4.31 9.18
C ASP A 22 -0.79 -4.28 7.84
N TYR A 23 -0.45 -3.09 7.34
CA TYR A 23 0.37 -2.95 6.13
C TYR A 23 1.71 -3.71 6.22
N VAL A 24 2.45 -3.57 7.32
CA VAL A 24 3.74 -4.25 7.50
C VAL A 24 3.56 -5.77 7.59
N VAL A 25 2.50 -6.25 8.25
CA VAL A 25 2.16 -7.67 8.32
C VAL A 25 1.81 -8.22 6.94
N ASP A 26 0.96 -7.51 6.20
CA ASP A 26 0.52 -7.90 4.86
C ASP A 26 1.67 -7.86 3.86
N PHE A 27 2.57 -6.87 3.97
CA PHE A 27 3.80 -6.81 3.19
C PHE A 27 4.68 -8.04 3.43
N ALA A 28 4.91 -8.41 4.70
CA ALA A 28 5.72 -9.57 5.05
C ALA A 28 5.09 -10.87 4.55
N GLN A 29 3.76 -10.99 4.68
CA GLN A 29 3.00 -12.13 4.19
C GLN A 29 3.08 -12.22 2.66
N PHE A 30 2.91 -11.11 1.95
CA PHE A 30 3.04 -11.06 0.50
C PHE A 30 4.44 -11.47 0.02
N SER A 31 5.50 -10.96 0.66
CA SER A 31 6.88 -11.37 0.36
C SER A 31 7.07 -12.88 0.58
N GLN A 32 6.52 -13.43 1.67
CA GLN A 32 6.58 -14.86 1.95
C GLN A 32 5.84 -15.70 0.91
N ASP A 33 4.62 -15.30 0.54
CA ASP A 33 3.75 -16.04 -0.37
C ASP A 33 4.24 -16.00 -1.81
N THR A 34 4.80 -14.87 -2.23
CA THR A 34 5.35 -14.68 -3.58
C THR A 34 6.79 -15.15 -3.71
N GLY A 35 7.53 -15.24 -2.60
CA GLY A 35 8.95 -15.57 -2.59
C GLY A 35 9.87 -14.46 -3.11
N PHE A 36 9.34 -13.26 -3.39
CA PHE A 36 10.17 -12.10 -3.71
C PHE A 36 10.83 -11.56 -2.45
N GLU A 37 12.09 -11.14 -2.56
CA GLU A 37 12.74 -10.48 -1.42
C GLU A 37 12.06 -9.13 -1.17
N GLY A 38 11.86 -8.78 0.11
CA GLY A 38 11.19 -7.52 0.46
C GLY A 38 11.86 -6.27 -0.15
N SER A 39 13.17 -6.31 -0.41
CA SER A 39 13.89 -5.23 -1.09
C SER A 39 13.63 -5.13 -2.60
N GLU A 40 13.05 -6.15 -3.21
CA GLU A 40 12.68 -6.15 -4.63
C GLU A 40 11.23 -5.69 -4.85
N LEU A 41 10.39 -5.82 -3.82
CA LEU A 41 9.00 -5.37 -3.84
C LEU A 41 8.92 -3.84 -3.88
N VAL A 42 7.97 -3.34 -4.67
CA VAL A 42 7.69 -1.91 -4.77
C VAL A 42 6.54 -1.59 -3.81
N SER A 43 6.78 -0.67 -2.88
CA SER A 43 5.84 -0.31 -1.82
C SER A 43 5.77 1.19 -1.63
N SER A 44 4.60 1.67 -1.23
CA SER A 44 4.36 3.05 -0.85
C SER A 44 3.17 3.14 0.09
N PRO A 45 3.11 4.15 0.99
CA PRO A 45 1.93 4.44 1.78
C PRO A 45 0.66 4.76 0.96
N VAL A 46 0.71 4.86 -0.37
CA VAL A 46 -0.50 5.11 -1.19
C VAL A 46 -1.26 3.83 -1.57
N LEU A 47 -0.64 2.65 -1.45
CA LEU A 47 -1.21 1.37 -1.87
C LEU A 47 -1.07 0.33 -0.75
N SER A 48 -2.17 -0.32 -0.37
CA SER A 48 -2.24 -1.26 0.76
C SER A 48 -1.52 -2.59 0.52
N THR A 49 -1.21 -2.94 -0.74
CA THR A 49 -0.40 -4.11 -1.10
C THR A 49 0.88 -3.66 -1.76
N PRO A 50 2.03 -4.33 -1.53
CA PRO A 50 3.18 -4.15 -2.40
C PRO A 50 2.89 -4.68 -3.81
N LEU A 51 3.64 -4.17 -4.78
CA LEU A 51 3.73 -4.72 -6.13
C LEU A 51 4.98 -5.57 -6.32
N PRO A 52 4.93 -6.57 -7.21
CA PRO A 52 6.12 -7.32 -7.60
C PRO A 52 7.17 -6.40 -8.26
N PRO A 53 8.42 -6.87 -8.41
CA PRO A 53 9.45 -6.12 -9.13
C PRO A 53 9.00 -5.75 -10.56
N VAL A 54 9.43 -4.59 -11.05
CA VAL A 54 9.11 -4.13 -12.42
C VAL A 54 9.52 -5.19 -13.46
N GLY A 55 8.63 -5.47 -14.40
CA GLY A 55 8.85 -6.46 -15.46
C GLY A 55 8.70 -7.92 -15.02
N THR A 56 8.19 -8.16 -13.82
CA THR A 56 7.85 -9.52 -13.36
C THR A 56 6.70 -10.09 -14.20
N THR A 57 6.90 -11.31 -14.69
CA THR A 57 5.87 -12.09 -15.41
C THR A 57 5.24 -13.13 -14.49
N ALA A 58 4.02 -13.58 -14.83
CA ALA A 58 3.33 -14.67 -14.13
C ALA A 58 4.23 -15.92 -13.93
N ARG A 59 5.09 -16.26 -14.90
CA ARG A 59 6.00 -17.42 -14.79
C ARG A 59 7.00 -17.32 -13.64
N GLN A 60 7.29 -16.13 -13.12
CA GLN A 60 8.17 -15.92 -11.97
C GLN A 60 7.44 -16.12 -10.62
N TRP A 61 6.11 -16.03 -10.58
CA TRP A 61 5.31 -16.20 -9.36
C TRP A 61 5.13 -17.66 -8.96
N PRO A 62 5.09 -18.03 -7.67
CA PRO A 62 4.78 -19.39 -7.23
C PRO A 62 3.48 -19.91 -7.84
N ALA A 63 3.42 -21.22 -8.14
CA ALA A 63 2.25 -21.81 -8.79
C ALA A 63 0.96 -21.60 -7.97
N GLU A 64 1.12 -21.61 -6.65
CA GLU A 64 0.09 -21.41 -5.65
C GLU A 64 -0.44 -19.96 -5.59
N MET A 65 0.29 -19.01 -6.20
CA MET A 65 -0.06 -17.58 -6.25
C MET A 65 -0.50 -17.12 -7.65
N LEU A 66 -0.49 -18.01 -8.66
CA LEU A 66 -0.93 -17.69 -10.02
C LEU A 66 -2.42 -17.33 -10.13
N TRP A 67 -3.22 -17.52 -9.07
CA TRP A 67 -4.59 -17.03 -9.02
C TRP A 67 -4.68 -15.52 -8.82
N HIS A 68 -3.61 -14.87 -8.33
CA HIS A 68 -3.63 -13.46 -7.94
C HIS A 68 -3.54 -12.53 -9.17
N PRO A 69 -4.41 -11.50 -9.31
CA PRO A 69 -4.39 -10.59 -10.47
C PRO A 69 -3.05 -9.90 -10.73
N LEU A 70 -2.33 -9.49 -9.67
CA LEU A 70 -0.99 -8.92 -9.76
C LEU A 70 0.08 -9.81 -10.43
N ALA A 71 -0.14 -11.13 -10.55
CA ALA A 71 0.74 -11.99 -11.35
C ALA A 71 0.58 -11.77 -12.86
N TRP A 72 -0.54 -11.17 -13.27
CA TRP A 72 -1.01 -11.02 -14.63
C TRP A 72 -1.17 -9.56 -15.05
N LEU A 73 -0.42 -8.64 -14.44
CA LEU A 73 -0.49 -7.23 -14.81
C LEU A 73 -0.21 -7.07 -16.32
N PRO A 74 -1.09 -6.37 -17.07
CA PRO A 74 -0.86 -6.10 -18.48
C PRO A 74 0.35 -5.18 -18.64
N GLU A 75 0.95 -5.17 -19.84
CA GLU A 75 2.19 -4.41 -20.12
C GLU A 75 2.07 -2.95 -19.69
N ARG A 76 0.92 -2.31 -19.95
CA ARG A 76 0.66 -0.93 -19.56
C ARG A 76 0.72 -0.69 -18.05
N LEU A 77 0.44 -1.69 -17.21
CA LEU A 77 0.43 -1.59 -15.73
C LEU A 77 1.65 -2.27 -15.08
N ALA A 78 2.42 -3.07 -15.82
CA ALA A 78 3.56 -3.81 -15.28
C ALA A 78 4.77 -2.93 -14.94
N GLU A 79 4.81 -1.69 -15.45
CA GLU A 79 5.90 -0.75 -15.22
C GLU A 79 5.43 0.73 -15.19
N PRO A 80 6.20 1.62 -14.54
CA PRO A 80 6.01 3.07 -14.66
C PRO A 80 6.17 3.52 -16.11
N MET A 81 5.24 4.35 -16.58
CA MET A 81 5.28 4.83 -17.97
C MET A 81 5.95 6.19 -18.11
N THR A 82 6.35 6.56 -19.33
CA THR A 82 6.79 7.92 -19.63
C THR A 82 5.61 8.74 -20.15
N PHE A 83 5.23 9.80 -19.43
CA PHE A 83 4.17 10.73 -19.80
C PHE A 83 4.75 12.14 -19.95
N GLU A 84 4.45 12.81 -21.08
CA GLU A 84 4.99 14.14 -21.42
C GLU A 84 6.53 14.28 -21.30
N GLY A 85 7.25 13.18 -21.52
CA GLY A 85 8.72 13.14 -21.43
C GLY A 85 9.26 13.05 -19.99
N GLN A 86 8.40 12.85 -19.01
CA GLN A 86 8.76 12.56 -17.62
C GLN A 86 8.40 11.12 -17.27
N LEU A 87 9.26 10.47 -16.50
CA LEU A 87 8.94 9.15 -15.96
C LEU A 87 7.89 9.33 -14.85
N GLU A 88 6.85 8.51 -14.89
CA GLU A 88 5.82 8.44 -13.86
C GLU A 88 6.46 8.20 -12.48
N PRO A 89 6.13 9.01 -11.45
CA PRO A 89 6.57 8.73 -10.09
C PRO A 89 6.06 7.37 -9.61
N ILE A 90 6.83 6.70 -8.75
CA ILE A 90 6.46 5.37 -8.21
C ILE A 90 5.07 5.37 -7.58
N ASP A 91 4.74 6.39 -6.79
CA ASP A 91 3.40 6.53 -6.18
C ASP A 91 2.31 6.69 -7.23
N GLY A 92 2.57 7.40 -8.34
CA GLY A 92 1.63 7.52 -9.45
C GLY A 92 1.36 6.18 -10.12
N TRP A 93 2.41 5.40 -10.37
CA TRP A 93 2.28 4.05 -10.92
C TRP A 93 1.52 3.12 -9.96
N LEU A 94 1.86 3.11 -8.68
CA LEU A 94 1.17 2.31 -7.65
C LEU A 94 -0.32 2.68 -7.56
N MET A 95 -0.64 3.98 -7.59
CA MET A 95 -2.02 4.45 -7.61
C MET A 95 -2.76 4.00 -8.86
N ARG A 96 -2.13 4.06 -10.03
CA ARG A 96 -2.72 3.61 -11.30
C ARG A 96 -3.07 2.12 -11.26
N VAL A 97 -2.17 1.29 -10.75
CA VAL A 97 -2.46 -0.14 -10.50
C VAL A 97 -3.60 -0.31 -9.49
N GLY A 98 -3.56 0.43 -8.37
CA GLY A 98 -4.60 0.38 -7.34
C GLY A 98 -5.99 0.74 -7.87
N PHE A 99 -6.10 1.83 -8.65
CA PHE A 99 -7.34 2.24 -9.30
C PHE A 99 -7.86 1.15 -10.23
N GLU A 100 -7.02 0.63 -11.12
CA GLU A 100 -7.43 -0.40 -12.07
C GLU A 100 -7.90 -1.67 -11.35
N MET A 101 -7.15 -2.15 -10.34
CA MET A 101 -7.54 -3.35 -9.61
C MET A 101 -8.85 -3.15 -8.85
N GLN A 102 -9.04 -2.02 -8.18
CA GLN A 102 -10.22 -1.78 -7.35
C GLN A 102 -11.47 -1.46 -8.19
N GLU A 103 -11.38 -0.52 -9.14
CA GLU A 103 -12.54 -0.02 -9.88
C GLU A 103 -13.08 -1.01 -10.92
N THR A 104 -12.25 -1.96 -11.36
CA THR A 104 -12.67 -3.03 -12.28
C THR A 104 -13.14 -4.30 -11.55
N GLY A 105 -13.05 -4.32 -10.21
CA GLY A 105 -13.47 -5.44 -9.37
C GLY A 105 -12.48 -6.59 -9.30
N CYS A 106 -11.23 -6.41 -9.76
CA CYS A 106 -10.14 -7.36 -9.48
C CYS A 106 -9.81 -7.41 -7.98
N TYR A 107 -10.07 -6.32 -7.25
CA TYR A 107 -10.11 -6.24 -5.81
C TYR A 107 -11.45 -5.67 -5.34
N ASP A 108 -12.08 -6.33 -4.38
CA ASP A 108 -13.32 -5.88 -3.75
C ASP A 108 -13.05 -5.38 -2.32
N PRO A 109 -13.10 -4.06 -2.06
CA PRO A 109 -12.86 -3.51 -0.73
C PRO A 109 -13.97 -3.85 0.27
N GLU A 110 -15.20 -4.13 -0.16
CA GLU A 110 -16.29 -4.48 0.77
C GLU A 110 -16.01 -5.82 1.44
N THR A 111 -15.51 -6.78 0.68
CA THR A 111 -15.24 -8.15 1.17
C THR A 111 -13.78 -8.40 1.53
N GLY A 112 -12.88 -7.52 1.10
CA GLY A 112 -11.43 -7.68 1.23
C GLY A 112 -10.92 -8.85 0.39
N THR A 113 -11.48 -9.07 -0.80
CA THR A 113 -11.15 -10.25 -1.63
C THR A 113 -10.62 -9.88 -2.99
N TRP A 114 -9.83 -10.78 -3.56
CA TRP A 114 -9.28 -10.66 -4.90
C TRP A 114 -10.02 -11.59 -5.85
N PHE A 115 -10.14 -11.14 -7.10
CA PHE A 115 -10.62 -11.94 -8.21
C PHE A 115 -9.66 -13.10 -8.50
N ASP A 116 -10.20 -14.31 -8.63
CA ASP A 116 -9.41 -15.52 -8.87
C ASP A 116 -9.23 -15.77 -10.37
N ILE A 117 -8.03 -15.46 -10.88
CA ILE A 117 -7.70 -15.62 -12.30
C ILE A 117 -7.74 -17.10 -12.71
N LEU A 118 -7.27 -18.02 -11.86
CA LEU A 118 -7.26 -19.43 -12.21
C LEU A 118 -8.68 -20.00 -12.26
N ASP A 119 -9.55 -19.65 -11.31
CA ASP A 119 -10.97 -20.03 -11.37
C ASP A 119 -11.65 -19.46 -12.62
N TYR A 120 -11.36 -18.21 -12.98
CA TYR A 120 -11.88 -17.59 -14.20
C TYR A 120 -11.47 -18.36 -15.47
N LEU A 121 -10.22 -18.82 -15.53
CA LEU A 121 -9.70 -19.65 -16.61
C LEU A 121 -10.15 -21.12 -16.54
N GLY A 122 -10.91 -21.51 -15.52
CA GLY A 122 -11.35 -22.89 -15.30
C GLY A 122 -10.21 -23.84 -14.92
N ILE A 123 -9.16 -23.32 -14.28
CA ILE A 123 -7.98 -24.06 -13.81
C ILE A 123 -8.07 -24.22 -12.29
N ASP A 124 -8.05 -25.47 -11.82
CA ASP A 124 -8.02 -25.78 -10.40
C ASP A 124 -6.56 -25.87 -9.94
N ALA A 125 -6.11 -24.91 -9.13
CA ALA A 125 -4.71 -24.82 -8.71
C ALA A 125 -4.16 -26.10 -8.03
N GLU A 126 -5.01 -26.87 -7.35
CA GLU A 126 -4.59 -28.11 -6.69
C GLU A 126 -4.63 -29.30 -7.66
N ALA A 127 -5.72 -29.43 -8.43
CA ALA A 127 -5.86 -30.54 -9.38
C ALA A 127 -4.93 -30.40 -10.60
N ASP A 128 -4.66 -29.16 -11.03
CA ASP A 128 -3.82 -28.82 -12.18
C ASP A 128 -2.39 -28.40 -11.78
N ARG A 129 -1.95 -28.71 -10.56
CA ARG A 129 -0.62 -28.34 -10.05
C ARG A 129 0.53 -28.72 -11.01
N GLU A 130 0.49 -29.92 -11.58
CA GLU A 130 1.52 -30.38 -12.52
C GLU A 130 1.54 -29.57 -13.82
N ARG A 131 0.37 -29.21 -14.34
CA ARG A 131 0.20 -28.33 -15.51
C ARG A 131 0.81 -26.95 -15.25
N LEU A 132 0.50 -26.34 -14.09
CA LEU A 132 1.05 -25.04 -13.68
C LEU A 132 2.58 -25.08 -13.53
N LEU A 133 3.14 -26.15 -12.95
CA LEU A 133 4.59 -26.29 -12.78
C LEU A 133 5.32 -26.55 -14.10
N SER A 134 4.73 -27.33 -15.01
CA SER A 134 5.24 -27.56 -16.37
C SER A 134 5.28 -26.24 -17.16
N TRP A 135 4.17 -25.49 -17.15
CA TRP A 135 4.12 -24.17 -17.75
C TRP A 135 5.16 -23.23 -17.14
N LYS A 136 5.25 -23.10 -15.81
CA LYS A 136 6.31 -22.27 -15.18
C LYS A 136 7.74 -22.66 -15.59
N SER A 137 7.96 -23.92 -15.92
CA SER A 137 9.28 -24.44 -16.35
C SER A 137 9.60 -24.15 -17.82
N GLY A 138 8.69 -23.52 -18.56
CA GLY A 138 8.89 -23.09 -19.95
C GLY A 138 8.06 -23.85 -20.97
N ASP A 139 7.28 -24.85 -20.56
CA ASP A 139 6.37 -25.55 -21.47
C ASP A 139 5.22 -24.61 -21.90
N PRO A 140 4.69 -24.79 -23.13
CA PRO A 140 3.55 -24.00 -23.61
C PRO A 140 2.25 -24.46 -22.96
N ASP A 141 1.35 -23.51 -22.72
CA ASP A 141 -0.03 -23.75 -22.30
C ASP A 141 -0.95 -22.75 -22.99
N GLU A 142 -1.81 -23.23 -23.89
CA GLU A 142 -2.65 -22.38 -24.74
C GLU A 142 -3.52 -21.41 -23.94
N VAL A 143 -4.01 -21.80 -22.75
CA VAL A 143 -4.89 -20.94 -21.93
C VAL A 143 -4.07 -19.90 -21.18
N LEU A 144 -2.97 -20.31 -20.55
CA LEU A 144 -2.13 -19.41 -19.75
C LEU A 144 -1.28 -18.47 -20.62
N ASP A 145 -0.91 -18.89 -21.83
CA ASP A 145 -0.11 -18.07 -22.76
C ASP A 145 -0.96 -17.05 -23.54
N ASP A 146 -2.26 -17.30 -23.73
CA ASP A 146 -3.18 -16.42 -24.47
C ASP A 146 -3.94 -15.45 -23.54
N PHE A 147 -3.95 -15.71 -22.23
CA PHE A 147 -4.66 -14.86 -21.28
C PHE A 147 -3.98 -13.50 -21.11
N ASP A 148 -4.77 -12.44 -21.30
CA ASP A 148 -4.43 -11.06 -20.97
C ASP A 148 -5.46 -10.49 -19.99
N LEU A 149 -4.98 -9.91 -18.89
CA LEU A 149 -5.86 -9.29 -17.89
C LEU A 149 -6.59 -8.07 -18.46
N ASP A 150 -6.05 -7.40 -19.49
CA ASP A 150 -6.72 -6.28 -20.15
C ASP A 150 -8.08 -6.66 -20.74
N ASP A 151 -8.33 -7.93 -21.07
CA ASP A 151 -9.66 -8.40 -21.48
C ASP A 151 -10.72 -8.21 -20.39
N LEU A 152 -10.31 -8.11 -19.12
CA LEU A 152 -11.18 -7.90 -17.97
C LEU A 152 -11.22 -6.44 -17.50
N ILE A 153 -10.09 -5.73 -17.58
CA ILE A 153 -9.92 -4.45 -16.88
C ILE A 153 -9.84 -3.24 -17.82
N PHE A 154 -9.55 -3.44 -19.11
CA PHE A 154 -9.30 -2.34 -20.03
C PHE A 154 -10.57 -1.56 -20.40
N GLN A 155 -10.57 -0.24 -20.16
CA GLN A 155 -11.66 0.64 -20.53
C GLN A 155 -11.44 1.26 -21.91
N ILE A 156 -12.07 0.68 -22.94
CA ILE A 156 -11.89 1.11 -24.34
C ILE A 156 -12.32 2.57 -24.57
N ASP A 157 -13.39 3.02 -23.89
CA ASP A 157 -13.93 4.36 -24.08
C ASP A 157 -13.07 5.46 -23.44
N ASP A 158 -12.20 5.09 -22.49
CA ASP A 158 -11.27 6.00 -21.82
C ASP A 158 -9.99 5.26 -21.40
N PRO A 159 -9.07 4.95 -22.33
CA PRO A 159 -7.89 4.12 -22.03
C PRO A 159 -6.90 4.72 -21.01
N GLU A 160 -6.96 6.03 -20.80
CA GLU A 160 -6.03 6.79 -19.95
C GLU A 160 -6.67 7.20 -18.60
N TRP A 161 -7.91 6.77 -18.34
CA TRP A 161 -8.70 7.17 -17.16
C TRP A 161 -7.93 7.06 -15.83
N SER A 162 -7.20 5.95 -15.64
CA SER A 162 -6.48 5.65 -14.40
C SER A 162 -5.19 6.45 -14.28
N LEU A 163 -4.56 6.81 -15.40
CA LEU A 163 -3.42 7.71 -15.44
C LEU A 163 -3.87 9.13 -15.09
N ASP A 164 -4.94 9.63 -15.71
CA ASP A 164 -5.50 10.95 -15.41
C ASP A 164 -5.95 11.06 -13.95
N ALA A 165 -6.58 10.00 -13.43
CA ALA A 165 -6.93 9.89 -12.01
C ALA A 165 -5.68 9.91 -11.12
N ALA A 166 -4.65 9.12 -11.42
CA ALA A 166 -3.40 9.11 -10.67
C ALA A 166 -2.72 10.48 -10.67
N ILE A 167 -2.59 11.14 -11.81
CA ILE A 167 -1.99 12.49 -11.92
C ILE A 167 -2.77 13.50 -11.09
N THR A 168 -4.10 13.47 -11.19
CA THR A 168 -4.97 14.41 -10.47
C THR A 168 -4.90 14.20 -8.96
N MET A 169 -4.81 12.95 -8.52
CA MET A 169 -4.94 12.57 -7.11
C MET A 169 -3.59 12.40 -6.40
N LEU A 170 -2.47 12.38 -7.12
CA LEU A 170 -1.16 12.02 -6.56
C LEU A 170 -0.77 12.84 -5.34
N GLU A 171 -0.68 14.16 -5.49
CA GLU A 171 -0.25 15.04 -4.39
C GLU A 171 -1.23 15.01 -3.20
N PRO A 172 -2.57 15.12 -3.39
CA PRO A 172 -3.52 14.97 -2.29
C PRO A 172 -3.41 13.63 -1.57
N VAL A 173 -3.32 12.52 -2.30
CA VAL A 173 -3.24 11.16 -1.72
C VAL A 173 -1.92 10.97 -0.98
N GLN A 174 -0.79 11.47 -1.51
CA GLN A 174 0.50 11.45 -0.80
C GLN A 174 0.44 12.22 0.51
N LEU A 175 -0.19 13.41 0.52
CA LEU A 175 -0.36 14.20 1.75
C LEU A 175 -1.22 13.46 2.77
N ILE A 176 -2.36 12.88 2.35
CA ILE A 176 -3.22 12.11 3.24
C ILE A 176 -2.50 10.88 3.79
N ALA A 177 -1.82 10.12 2.93
CA ALA A 177 -1.04 8.95 3.33
C ALA A 177 0.05 9.31 4.36
N ARG A 178 0.73 10.45 4.15
CA ARG A 178 1.69 11.03 5.10
C ARG A 178 1.06 11.42 6.42
N GLY A 179 -0.10 12.07 6.40
CA GLY A 179 -0.86 12.42 7.59
C GLY A 179 -1.23 11.19 8.42
N ARG A 180 -1.90 10.21 7.79
CA ARG A 180 -2.38 8.99 8.47
C ARG A 180 -1.24 8.16 9.05
N THR A 181 -0.19 7.92 8.26
CA THR A 181 0.99 7.18 8.74
C THR A 181 1.71 7.98 9.84
N GLY A 182 1.80 9.31 9.70
CA GLY A 182 2.36 10.19 10.71
C GLY A 182 1.61 10.10 12.03
N GLU A 183 0.27 10.10 12.01
CA GLU A 183 -0.54 9.94 13.21
C GLU A 183 -0.22 8.64 13.95
N GLN A 184 -0.18 7.51 13.24
CA GLN A 184 0.11 6.20 13.82
C GLN A 184 1.54 6.10 14.35
N LEU A 185 2.53 6.62 13.61
CA LEU A 185 3.92 6.66 14.06
C LEU A 185 4.07 7.56 15.31
N ARG A 186 3.33 8.66 15.38
CA ARG A 186 3.30 9.54 16.57
C ARG A 186 2.74 8.81 17.79
N GLU A 187 1.66 8.05 17.62
CA GLU A 187 1.08 7.22 18.68
C GLU A 187 2.09 6.17 19.15
N ILE A 188 2.71 5.42 18.24
CA ILE A 188 3.76 4.44 18.56
C ILE A 188 4.90 5.08 19.36
N VAL A 189 5.38 6.27 18.97
CA VAL A 189 6.43 6.99 19.71
C VAL A 189 5.97 7.36 21.11
N SER A 190 4.75 7.89 21.22
CA SER A 190 4.19 8.35 22.50
C SER A 190 4.05 7.19 23.47
N ASP A 191 3.49 6.08 23.00
CA ASP A 191 3.31 4.84 23.76
C ASP A 191 4.64 4.22 24.18
N ALA A 192 5.61 4.19 23.26
CA ALA A 192 6.96 3.69 23.55
C ALA A 192 7.62 4.47 24.69
N ILE A 193 7.52 5.80 24.67
CA ILE A 193 8.13 6.67 25.69
C ILE A 193 7.53 6.38 27.07
N ILE A 194 6.19 6.34 27.16
CA ILE A 194 5.49 6.26 28.45
C ILE A 194 5.28 4.84 28.98
N SER A 195 5.43 3.80 28.13
CA SER A 195 5.14 2.42 28.51
C SER A 195 6.06 1.95 29.64
N PRO A 196 5.51 1.53 30.80
CA PRO A 196 6.30 0.93 31.86
C PRO A 196 6.63 -0.55 31.61
N GLU A 197 6.01 -1.16 30.59
CA GLU A 197 6.17 -2.59 30.27
C GLU A 197 7.37 -2.86 29.36
N LEU A 198 7.76 -1.88 28.55
CA LEU A 198 8.91 -1.98 27.66
C LEU A 198 10.22 -1.71 28.42
N SER A 199 11.22 -2.56 28.20
CA SER A 199 12.58 -2.27 28.64
C SER A 199 13.14 -1.07 27.88
N PHE A 200 14.14 -0.39 28.43
CA PHE A 200 14.78 0.72 27.73
C PHE A 200 15.34 0.33 26.35
N GLU A 201 15.91 -0.87 26.23
CA GLU A 201 16.41 -1.41 24.96
C GLU A 201 15.29 -1.61 23.93
N ASP A 202 14.14 -2.12 24.36
CA ASP A 202 12.96 -2.29 23.50
C ASP A 202 12.39 -0.93 23.06
N LYS A 203 12.36 0.06 23.95
CA LYS A 203 11.93 1.43 23.61
C LYS A 203 12.82 2.04 22.52
N VAL A 204 14.13 1.96 22.70
CA VAL A 204 15.09 2.47 21.71
C VAL A 204 14.93 1.72 20.39
N SER A 205 14.77 0.41 20.42
CA SER A 205 14.58 -0.41 19.21
C SER A 205 13.31 -0.02 18.46
N LEU A 206 12.19 0.13 19.17
CA LEU A 206 10.92 0.56 18.60
C LEU A 206 11.03 1.95 17.98
N LEU A 207 11.63 2.93 18.68
CA LEU A 207 11.81 4.29 18.16
C LEU A 207 12.74 4.33 16.94
N VAL A 208 13.79 3.49 16.92
CA VAL A 208 14.67 3.34 15.76
C VAL A 208 13.93 2.75 14.57
N MET A 209 13.06 1.77 14.78
CA MET A 209 12.17 1.23 13.74
C MET A 209 11.20 2.30 13.24
N THR A 210 10.63 3.12 14.11
CA THR A 210 9.77 4.25 13.73
C THR A 210 10.52 5.26 12.86
N CYS A 211 11.81 5.52 13.10
CA CYS A 211 12.62 6.33 12.18
C CYS A 211 12.74 5.70 10.78
N ALA A 212 12.91 4.37 10.69
CA ALA A 212 12.98 3.67 9.40
C ALA A 212 11.63 3.74 8.65
N LEU A 213 10.51 3.59 9.35
CA LEU A 213 9.17 3.78 8.78
C LEU A 213 8.92 5.24 8.38
N GLY A 214 9.44 6.20 9.16
CA GLY A 214 9.43 7.62 8.81
C GLY A 214 10.21 7.93 7.54
N GLN A 215 11.33 7.24 7.29
CA GLN A 215 12.08 7.36 6.02
C GLN A 215 11.26 6.85 4.84
N TRP A 216 10.66 5.67 4.99
CA TRP A 216 9.76 5.12 3.99
C TRP A 216 8.60 6.07 3.67
N LEU A 217 8.04 6.73 4.69
CA LEU A 217 6.95 7.69 4.55
C LEU A 217 7.28 8.93 3.71
N VAL A 218 8.51 9.44 3.83
CA VAL A 218 8.93 10.67 3.13
C VAL A 218 9.50 10.41 1.74
N GLY A 219 9.80 9.16 1.39
CA GLY A 219 10.34 8.76 0.10
C GLY A 219 11.66 9.47 -0.23
N ASP A 220 11.73 10.11 -1.40
CA ASP A 220 12.95 10.75 -1.93
C ASP A 220 13.31 12.11 -1.30
N ASP A 221 12.64 12.54 -0.22
CA ASP A 221 13.05 13.75 0.50
C ASP A 221 14.39 13.52 1.22
N ALA A 222 15.46 14.00 0.60
CA ALA A 222 16.83 13.84 1.09
C ALA A 222 17.07 14.54 2.45
N GLU A 223 16.41 15.66 2.72
CA GLU A 223 16.56 16.39 3.98
C GLU A 223 15.90 15.61 5.12
N MET A 224 14.68 15.13 4.89
CA MET A 224 13.93 14.32 5.86
C MET A 224 14.57 12.95 6.07
N SER A 225 15.05 12.30 4.99
CA SER A 225 15.81 11.05 5.09
C SER A 225 17.04 11.22 5.99
N SER A 226 17.82 12.28 5.77
CA SER A 226 18.99 12.62 6.60
C SER A 226 18.61 12.98 8.03
N TYR A 227 17.42 13.55 8.26
CA TYR A 227 16.89 13.79 9.60
C TYR A 227 16.65 12.47 10.34
N PHE A 228 15.94 11.52 9.74
CA PHE A 228 15.64 10.24 10.39
C PHE A 228 16.90 9.40 10.66
N GLU A 229 17.90 9.41 9.78
CA GLU A 229 19.18 8.72 10.03
C GLU A 229 19.90 9.31 11.26
N ARG A 230 19.96 10.64 11.35
CA ARG A 230 20.57 11.34 12.49
C ARG A 230 19.80 11.07 13.77
N THR A 231 18.47 11.14 13.74
CA THR A 231 17.61 10.86 14.89
C THR A 231 17.75 9.41 15.35
N SER A 232 17.79 8.45 14.41
CA SER A 232 18.06 7.03 14.68
C SER A 232 19.41 6.81 15.37
N THR A 233 20.45 7.54 14.96
CA THR A 233 21.76 7.50 15.63
C THR A 233 21.67 8.09 17.04
N GLN A 234 21.04 9.26 17.19
CA GLN A 234 20.89 9.91 18.50
C GLN A 234 20.07 9.10 19.50
N LEU A 235 19.07 8.35 19.04
CA LEU A 235 18.26 7.45 19.88
C LEU A 235 19.09 6.30 20.45
N ARG A 236 20.09 5.79 19.73
CA ARG A 236 20.97 4.73 20.22
C ARG A 236 21.95 5.19 21.30
N ASP A 237 22.21 6.50 21.36
CA ASP A 237 23.16 7.12 22.28
C ASP A 237 22.48 7.84 23.46
N VAL A 238 21.13 7.82 23.56
CA VAL A 238 20.38 8.51 24.61
C VAL A 238 20.38 7.72 25.91
N ASP A 239 20.34 8.40 27.05
CA ASP A 239 20.11 7.78 28.35
C ASP A 239 18.60 7.65 28.63
N GLU A 240 18.19 6.62 29.38
CA GLU A 240 16.78 6.36 29.71
C GLU A 240 16.07 7.56 30.35
N GLU A 241 16.73 8.22 31.31
CA GLU A 241 16.19 9.39 32.02
C GLU A 241 15.89 10.58 31.11
N ARG A 242 16.48 10.60 29.91
CA ARG A 242 16.42 11.72 28.96
C ARG A 242 15.53 11.43 27.75
N LEU A 243 14.97 10.22 27.66
CA LEU A 243 14.16 9.81 26.51
C LEU A 243 12.86 10.62 26.40
N SER A 244 12.28 11.02 27.54
CA SER A 244 11.06 11.83 27.61
C SER A 244 11.32 13.33 27.78
N ASP A 245 12.59 13.77 27.79
CA ASP A 245 12.91 15.19 27.95
C ASP A 245 12.39 16.00 26.77
N VAL A 246 11.94 17.23 27.04
CA VAL A 246 11.59 18.19 25.99
C VAL A 246 12.81 18.43 25.10
N GLY A 247 12.65 18.20 23.80
CA GLY A 247 13.72 18.32 22.80
C GLY A 247 14.62 17.09 22.69
N SER A 248 14.32 16.00 23.40
CA SER A 248 14.95 14.70 23.16
C SER A 248 14.74 14.24 21.70
N PRO A 249 15.55 13.29 21.19
CA PRO A 249 15.31 12.71 19.88
C PRO A 249 13.89 12.11 19.73
N ALA A 250 13.36 11.48 20.79
CA ALA A 250 12.04 10.86 20.76
C ALA A 250 10.90 11.90 20.71
N THR A 251 10.98 12.97 21.51
CA THR A 251 9.94 14.03 21.46
C THR A 251 9.98 14.79 20.15
N ARG A 252 11.17 15.07 19.60
CA ARG A 252 11.30 15.70 18.26
C ARG A 252 10.76 14.82 17.15
N LEU A 253 10.95 13.51 17.26
CA LEU A 253 10.37 12.54 16.33
C LEU A 253 8.83 12.60 16.36
N ALA A 254 8.22 12.62 17.54
CA ALA A 254 6.77 12.80 17.68
C ALA A 254 6.26 14.14 17.11
N GLU A 255 7.00 15.24 17.34
CA GLU A 255 6.70 16.56 16.79
C GLU A 255 6.76 16.58 15.26
N THR A 256 7.75 15.91 14.66
CA THR A 256 7.85 15.76 13.20
C THR A 256 6.62 15.07 12.64
N PHE A 257 6.21 13.94 13.24
CA PHE A 257 5.04 13.21 12.78
C PHE A 257 3.74 13.99 12.98
N ALA A 258 3.62 14.76 14.07
CA ALA A 258 2.50 15.68 14.25
C ALA A 258 2.42 16.76 13.16
N GLY A 259 3.57 17.21 12.64
CA GLY A 259 3.63 18.12 11.50
C GLY A 259 2.97 17.55 10.24
N PHE A 260 3.23 16.28 9.92
CA PHE A 260 2.60 15.61 8.78
C PHE A 260 1.07 15.56 8.90
N VAL A 261 0.54 15.32 10.11
CA VAL A 261 -0.91 15.35 10.36
C VAL A 261 -1.49 16.73 10.10
N VAL A 262 -0.84 17.78 10.62
CA VAL A 262 -1.28 19.17 10.44
C VAL A 262 -1.31 19.58 8.96
N ASP A 263 -0.34 19.12 8.17
CA ASP A 263 -0.27 19.40 6.74
C ASP A 263 -1.35 18.65 5.94
N ALA A 264 -1.71 17.44 6.37
CA ALA A 264 -2.69 16.59 5.68
C ALA A 264 -4.15 16.94 6.00
N GLU A 265 -4.46 17.34 7.24
CA GLU A 265 -5.81 17.58 7.73
C GLU A 265 -6.69 18.47 6.80
N PRO A 266 -6.19 19.62 6.28
CA PRO A 266 -6.99 20.48 5.41
C PRO A 266 -7.36 19.78 4.11
N VAL A 267 -6.43 19.02 3.54
CA VAL A 267 -6.58 18.32 2.26
C VAL A 267 -7.54 17.15 2.41
N GLU A 268 -7.39 16.36 3.47
CA GLU A 268 -8.30 15.24 3.76
C GLU A 268 -9.74 15.73 3.96
N ARG A 269 -9.91 16.82 4.71
CA ARG A 269 -11.22 17.45 4.91
C ARG A 269 -11.83 17.92 3.59
N GLU A 270 -11.05 18.60 2.76
CA GLU A 270 -11.51 19.06 1.44
C GLU A 270 -11.93 17.90 0.55
N MET A 271 -11.13 16.83 0.49
CA MET A 271 -11.45 15.64 -0.29
C MET A 271 -12.72 14.93 0.21
N LYS A 272 -12.89 14.81 1.53
CA LYS A 272 -14.12 14.26 2.12
C LYS A 272 -15.34 15.10 1.74
N ASP A 273 -15.24 16.43 1.85
CA ASP A 273 -16.31 17.36 1.47
C ASP A 273 -16.68 17.26 -0.02
N GLN A 274 -15.67 17.11 -0.89
CA GLN A 274 -15.86 16.91 -2.34
C GLN A 274 -16.54 15.58 -2.64
N PHE A 275 -16.10 14.49 -1.99
CA PHE A 275 -16.68 13.16 -2.14
C PHE A 275 -18.14 13.13 -1.68
N ASP A 276 -18.43 13.69 -0.50
CA ASP A 276 -19.80 13.77 0.03
C ASP A 276 -20.70 14.63 -0.88
N SER A 277 -20.16 15.72 -1.43
CA SER A 277 -20.88 16.56 -2.40
C SER A 277 -21.19 15.80 -3.70
N ALA A 278 -20.25 15.01 -4.22
CA ALA A 278 -20.44 14.19 -5.41
C ALA A 278 -21.47 13.09 -5.16
N ARG A 279 -21.40 12.40 -4.01
CA ARG A 279 -22.38 11.39 -3.61
C ARG A 279 -23.79 11.95 -3.49
N LYS A 280 -23.91 13.13 -2.89
CA LYS A 280 -25.17 13.86 -2.81
C LYS A 280 -25.72 14.20 -4.19
N ALA A 281 -24.88 14.68 -5.10
CA ALA A 281 -25.29 14.96 -6.48
C ALA A 281 -25.74 13.69 -7.22
N ALA A 282 -25.14 12.54 -6.91
CA ALA A 282 -25.49 11.23 -7.47
C ALA A 282 -26.69 10.54 -6.78
N GLY A 283 -27.24 11.10 -5.69
CA GLY A 283 -28.33 10.49 -4.92
C GLY A 283 -27.91 9.28 -4.07
N LEU A 284 -26.63 9.15 -3.74
CA LEU A 284 -26.03 8.03 -3.00
C LEU A 284 -25.86 8.29 -1.49
N GLU A 285 -26.66 9.19 -0.92
CA GLU A 285 -26.52 9.65 0.48
C GLU A 285 -26.68 8.52 1.54
N ASN A 286 -27.25 7.36 1.18
CA ASN A 286 -27.55 6.27 2.12
C ASN A 286 -26.73 4.98 1.88
N SER A 287 -25.73 5.00 0.99
CA SER A 287 -24.87 3.82 0.71
C SER A 287 -23.61 3.84 1.59
N PRO A 288 -23.28 2.81 2.37
CA PRO A 288 -21.98 2.75 3.04
C PRO A 288 -20.89 2.55 1.97
N LEU A 289 -19.97 3.51 1.82
CA LEU A 289 -18.74 3.37 1.03
C LEU A 289 -17.57 3.88 1.88
N GLY A 290 -16.43 3.21 1.77
CA GLY A 290 -15.34 3.10 2.76
C GLY A 290 -14.53 4.35 3.15
N TRP A 291 -15.08 5.56 3.01
CA TRP A 291 -14.48 6.77 3.60
C TRP A 291 -14.82 6.95 5.09
N ASP A 292 -15.84 6.25 5.60
CA ASP A 292 -16.30 6.30 7.00
C ASP A 292 -15.64 5.24 7.90
N THR A 293 -14.42 4.80 7.57
CA THR A 293 -13.56 4.17 8.57
C THR A 293 -13.01 5.27 9.48
N ASP A 294 -13.88 5.79 10.36
CA ASP A 294 -13.40 6.48 11.56
C ASP A 294 -12.38 5.53 12.19
N LEU A 295 -11.10 5.94 12.19
CA LEU A 295 -10.11 5.33 13.07
C LEU A 295 -10.77 5.28 14.46
N PRO A 296 -10.81 4.12 15.14
CA PRO A 296 -11.45 4.03 16.44
C PRO A 296 -10.85 5.14 17.29
N ALA A 297 -11.69 6.08 17.73
CA ALA A 297 -11.25 7.18 18.57
C ALA A 297 -10.43 6.59 19.72
N SER A 298 -9.12 6.87 19.72
CA SER A 298 -8.19 6.38 20.72
C SER A 298 -8.68 6.88 22.09
N SER A 299 -9.15 5.93 22.90
CA SER A 299 -9.70 6.15 24.24
C SER A 299 -8.61 6.15 25.29
#